data_AF-A0AAD9UV38-F1
#
_entry.id   AF-A0AAD9UV38-F1
#
_cell.length_a   1.000
_cell.length_b   1.000
_cell.length_c   1.000
_cell.angle_alpha   90.00
_cell.angle_beta   90.00
_cell.angle_gamma   90.00
#
_symmetry.space_group_name_H-M   'P 1'
#
loop_
_entity.id
_entity.type
_entity.pdbx_description
1 polymer ?
#
loop_
_entity_poly.entity_id
_entity_poly.type
_entity_poly.pdbx_seq_one_letter_code
_entity_poly.pdbx_strand_id
1 'polypeptide(L)'
;MSSLLTKYDPPENCVYITVTRVNSEIWQSLNSFRKKADLRLANLQQAFQKATFATLTNADKLLRVTDLSSPSKKELLTNSIDIVALLGHAASEISLLRREQMKPALKPEFHALCSSETKASAKFLFGEVLAKQVRDVKETHRIGNTVGSSNGHSRGYRRDSWSAKRETHNKSGSHSRPPFLGKGTRPNSRKKVPYQKSGNPAGKK
;
A
#
# COMPACT_ATOMS: atom_id res chain seq x y z
N MET A 1 -0.13 6.90 24.87
CA MET A 1 -0.67 5.64 24.29
C MET A 1 0.08 4.41 24.79
N SER A 2 1.42 4.39 24.81
CA SER A 2 2.20 3.19 25.14
C SER A 2 1.83 2.53 26.48
N SER A 3 1.53 3.32 27.52
CA SER A 3 1.09 2.81 28.84
C SER A 3 -0.30 2.16 28.86
N LEU A 4 -1.18 2.52 27.92
CA LEU A 4 -2.51 1.91 27.81
C LEU A 4 -2.47 0.60 27.02
N LEU A 5 -1.59 0.50 26.03
CA LEU A 5 -1.42 -0.71 25.22
C LEU A 5 -0.86 -1.88 26.04
N THR A 6 -0.10 -1.61 27.10
CA THR A 6 0.44 -2.62 28.02
C THR A 6 -0.52 -3.00 29.14
N LYS A 7 -1.62 -2.25 29.34
CA LYS A 7 -2.56 -2.48 30.44
C LYS A 7 -3.55 -3.62 30.18
N TYR A 8 -3.91 -3.82 28.92
CA TYR A 8 -4.96 -4.77 28.54
C TYR A 8 -4.34 -5.97 27.85
N ASP A 9 -4.15 -7.05 28.60
CA ASP A 9 -3.67 -8.32 28.07
C ASP A 9 -4.78 -9.06 27.29
N PRO A 10 -4.41 -9.94 26.35
CA PRO A 10 -5.38 -10.77 25.64
C PRO A 10 -6.15 -11.64 26.64
N PRO A 11 -7.49 -11.60 26.64
CA PRO A 11 -8.31 -12.55 27.39
C PRO A 11 -8.02 -13.98 26.92
N GLU A 12 -7.99 -14.96 27.82
CA GLU A 12 -7.67 -16.36 27.50
C GLU A 12 -8.56 -16.95 26.40
N ASN A 13 -9.82 -16.52 26.33
CA ASN A 13 -10.80 -16.96 25.35
C ASN A 13 -10.72 -16.21 24.00
N CYS A 14 -9.83 -15.23 23.82
CA CYS A 14 -9.77 -14.34 22.67
C CYS A 14 -8.43 -14.40 21.90
N VAL A 15 -7.84 -15.59 21.80
CA VAL A 15 -6.52 -15.83 21.18
C VAL A 15 -6.46 -15.41 19.69
N TYR A 16 -7.61 -15.45 19.00
CA TYR A 16 -7.70 -15.12 17.57
C TYR A 16 -7.85 -13.64 17.26
N ILE A 17 -8.13 -12.80 18.26
CA ILE A 17 -8.16 -11.34 18.09
C ILE A 17 -6.71 -10.86 18.14
N THR A 18 -6.00 -11.00 17.01
CA THR A 18 -4.61 -10.59 16.85
C THR A 18 -4.43 -9.66 15.66
N VAL A 19 -3.40 -8.82 15.70
CA VAL A 19 -3.01 -8.01 14.55
C VAL A 19 -2.46 -8.92 13.46
N THR A 20 -3.10 -8.88 12.30
CA THR A 20 -2.66 -9.66 11.13
C THR A 20 -1.30 -9.18 10.64
N ARG A 21 -0.40 -10.11 10.39
CA ARG A 21 0.94 -9.83 9.87
C ARG A 21 0.96 -9.99 8.36
N VAL A 22 1.83 -9.24 7.70
CA VAL A 22 2.11 -9.46 6.29
C VAL A 22 2.90 -10.76 6.15
N ASN A 23 2.55 -11.58 5.16
CA ASN A 23 3.29 -12.78 4.83
C ASN A 23 4.75 -12.44 4.51
N SER A 24 5.69 -13.26 4.98
CA SER A 24 7.13 -12.99 4.89
C SER A 24 7.63 -12.78 3.46
N GLU A 25 7.05 -13.52 2.52
CA GLU A 25 7.36 -13.54 1.10
C GLU A 25 7.03 -12.21 0.44
N ILE A 26 5.88 -11.62 0.81
CA ILE A 26 5.47 -10.29 0.36
C ILE A 26 6.24 -9.22 1.14
N TRP A 27 6.42 -9.40 2.45
CA TRP A 27 7.12 -8.44 3.29
C TRP A 27 8.55 -8.18 2.81
N GLN A 28 9.28 -9.22 2.40
CA GLN A 28 10.65 -9.10 1.90
C GLN A 28 10.72 -8.31 0.60
N SER A 29 9.71 -8.38 -0.27
CA SER A 29 9.67 -7.64 -1.53
C SER A 29 9.29 -6.15 -1.38
N LEU A 30 8.79 -5.73 -0.21
CA LEU A 30 8.41 -4.34 0.04
C LEU A 30 9.64 -3.45 0.32
N ASN A 31 9.60 -2.24 -0.24
CA ASN A 31 10.55 -1.18 0.10
C ASN A 31 10.32 -0.60 1.50
N SER A 32 11.27 0.17 2.02
CA SER A 32 11.23 0.76 3.36
C SER A 32 10.02 1.68 3.57
N PHE A 33 9.66 2.47 2.56
CA PHE A 33 8.51 3.37 2.62
C PHE A 33 7.19 2.60 2.84
N ARG A 34 6.96 1.54 2.07
CA ARG A 34 5.76 0.69 2.17
C ARG A 34 5.73 -0.08 3.48
N LYS A 35 6.87 -0.63 3.92
CA LYS A 35 6.98 -1.27 5.24
C LYS A 35 6.58 -0.32 6.37
N LYS A 36 7.07 0.93 6.33
CA LYS A 36 6.71 1.95 7.33
C LYS A 36 5.23 2.32 7.29
N ALA A 37 4.64 2.43 6.10
CA ALA A 37 3.20 2.68 5.95
C ALA A 37 2.36 1.53 6.52
N ASP A 38 2.72 0.28 6.20
CA ASP A 38 2.05 -0.91 6.75
C ASP A 38 2.17 -1.00 8.27
N LEU A 39 3.35 -0.75 8.84
CA LEU A 39 3.55 -0.76 10.29
C LEU A 39 2.67 0.27 11.00
N ARG A 40 2.42 1.44 10.39
CA ARG A 40 1.50 2.44 10.96
C ARG A 40 0.06 1.90 11.01
N LEU A 41 -0.39 1.22 9.96
CA LEU A 41 -1.71 0.60 9.92
C LEU A 41 -1.82 -0.59 10.87
N ALA A 42 -0.77 -1.40 10.99
CA ALA A 42 -0.69 -2.49 11.95
C ALA A 42 -0.75 -1.98 13.41
N ASN A 43 -0.05 -0.88 13.71
CA ASN A 43 -0.12 -0.23 15.02
C ASN A 43 -1.53 0.33 15.31
N LEU A 44 -2.23 0.83 14.29
CA LEU A 44 -3.62 1.27 14.44
C LEU A 44 -4.55 0.10 14.74
N GLN A 45 -4.39 -1.04 14.05
CA GLN A 45 -5.12 -2.27 14.37
C GLN A 45 -4.81 -2.77 15.78
N GLN A 46 -3.57 -2.63 16.25
CA GLN A 46 -3.20 -2.95 17.63
C GLN A 46 -3.97 -2.08 18.64
N ALA A 47 -4.17 -0.79 18.34
CA ALA A 47 -4.98 0.07 19.20
C ALA A 47 -6.43 -0.40 19.27
N PHE A 48 -7.04 -0.80 18.15
CA PHE A 48 -8.41 -1.37 18.13
C PHE A 48 -8.51 -2.71 18.87
N GLN A 49 -7.50 -3.57 18.73
CA GLN A 49 -7.39 -4.79 19.50
C GLN A 49 -7.38 -4.50 21.01
N LYS A 50 -6.56 -3.54 21.46
CA LYS A 50 -6.47 -3.17 22.87
C LYS A 50 -7.75 -2.51 23.38
N ALA A 51 -8.41 -1.70 22.56
CA ALA A 51 -9.73 -1.17 22.88
C ALA A 51 -10.77 -2.29 23.05
N THR A 52 -10.73 -3.31 22.17
CA THR A 52 -11.60 -4.50 22.28
C THR A 52 -11.38 -5.22 23.61
N PHE A 53 -10.13 -5.46 24.00
CA PHE A 53 -9.82 -6.11 25.28
C PHE A 53 -10.27 -5.27 26.49
N ALA A 54 -10.11 -3.95 26.43
CA ALA A 54 -10.61 -3.06 27.47
C ALA A 54 -12.13 -3.13 27.60
N THR A 55 -12.87 -3.11 26.49
CA THR A 55 -14.32 -3.25 26.47
C THR A 55 -14.77 -4.59 27.03
N LEU A 56 -14.13 -5.69 26.63
CA LEU A 56 -14.45 -7.03 27.16
C LEU A 56 -14.17 -7.13 28.66
N THR A 57 -13.06 -6.55 29.14
CA THR A 57 -12.74 -6.50 30.57
C THR A 57 -13.80 -5.70 31.35
N ASN A 58 -14.29 -4.60 30.78
CA ASN A 58 -15.35 -3.81 31.40
C ASN A 58 -16.69 -4.57 31.41
N ALA A 59 -17.02 -5.28 30.34
CA ALA A 59 -18.22 -6.11 30.26
C ALA A 59 -18.18 -7.25 31.30
N ASP A 60 -17.04 -7.91 31.49
CA ASP A 60 -16.88 -8.94 32.53
C ASP A 60 -17.07 -8.37 33.93
N LYS A 61 -16.49 -7.20 34.22
CA LYS A 61 -16.70 -6.52 35.51
C LYS A 61 -18.16 -6.14 35.71
N LEU A 62 -18.82 -5.62 34.67
CA LEU A 62 -20.23 -5.26 34.70
C LEU A 62 -21.13 -6.46 35.01
N LEU A 63 -20.81 -7.65 34.47
CA LEU A 63 -21.52 -8.89 34.79
C LEU A 63 -21.49 -9.24 36.27
N ARG A 64 -20.45 -8.83 37.00
CA ARG A 64 -20.29 -9.10 38.44
C ARG A 64 -20.96 -8.07 39.35
N VAL A 65 -21.37 -6.90 38.83
CA VAL A 65 -22.08 -5.88 39.60
C VAL A 65 -23.50 -6.33 39.90
N THR A 66 -23.87 -6.39 41.18
CA THR A 66 -25.21 -6.79 41.67
C THR A 66 -26.15 -5.61 41.87
N ASP A 67 -25.61 -4.43 42.14
CA ASP A 67 -26.37 -3.25 42.59
C ASP A 67 -27.01 -2.46 41.43
N LEU A 68 -26.74 -2.88 40.19
CA LEU A 68 -27.29 -2.26 38.99
C LEU A 68 -28.57 -2.97 38.56
N SER A 69 -29.60 -2.19 38.26
CA SER A 69 -30.89 -2.69 37.75
C SER A 69 -30.69 -3.58 36.52
N SER A 70 -31.40 -4.71 36.47
CA SER A 70 -31.27 -5.72 35.40
C SER A 70 -31.43 -5.15 33.97
N PRO A 71 -32.43 -4.27 33.68
CA PRO A 71 -32.56 -3.65 32.36
C PRO A 71 -31.36 -2.78 31.97
N SER A 72 -30.88 -1.92 32.88
CA SER A 72 -29.72 -1.04 32.62
C SER A 72 -28.43 -1.83 32.44
N LYS A 73 -28.26 -2.90 33.22
CA LYS A 73 -27.12 -3.83 33.08
C LYS A 73 -27.13 -4.50 31.70
N LYS A 74 -28.30 -4.97 31.25
CA LYS A 74 -28.47 -5.59 29.93
C LYS A 74 -28.14 -4.59 28.81
N GLU A 75 -28.62 -3.36 28.90
CA GLU A 75 -28.34 -2.31 27.90
C GLU A 75 -26.83 -2.02 27.78
N LEU A 76 -26.14 -1.83 28.91
CA LEU A 76 -24.69 -1.60 28.90
C LEU A 76 -23.88 -2.78 28.34
N LEU A 77 -24.34 -4.01 28.56
CA LEU A 77 -23.72 -5.20 27.96
C LEU A 77 -23.95 -5.24 26.44
N THR A 78 -25.16 -4.95 25.97
CA THR A 78 -25.46 -4.83 24.53
C THR A 78 -24.57 -3.75 23.89
N ASN A 79 -24.47 -2.57 24.50
CA ASN A 79 -23.61 -1.49 24.01
C ASN A 79 -22.13 -1.93 23.96
N SER A 80 -21.68 -2.73 24.91
CA SER A 80 -20.32 -3.29 24.90
C SER A 80 -20.09 -4.25 23.72
N ILE A 81 -21.10 -5.08 23.39
CA ILE A 81 -21.07 -5.97 22.22
C ILE A 81 -21.03 -5.14 20.93
N ASP A 82 -21.86 -4.11 20.81
CA ASP A 82 -21.90 -3.23 19.65
C ASP A 82 -20.55 -2.52 19.42
N ILE A 83 -19.92 -2.02 20.49
CA ILE A 83 -18.57 -1.44 20.42
C ILE A 83 -17.57 -2.46 19.87
N VAL A 84 -17.59 -3.70 20.35
CA VAL A 84 -16.69 -4.76 19.87
C VAL A 84 -16.96 -5.08 18.40
N ALA A 85 -18.22 -5.13 17.98
CA ALA A 85 -18.58 -5.36 16.58
C ALA A 85 -18.06 -4.24 15.66
N LEU A 86 -18.24 -2.97 16.06
CA LEU A 86 -17.74 -1.80 15.32
C LEU A 86 -16.21 -1.78 15.24
N LEU A 87 -15.51 -2.09 16.33
CA LEU A 87 -14.05 -2.20 16.35
C LEU A 87 -13.57 -3.34 15.44
N GLY A 88 -14.26 -4.48 15.45
CA GLY A 88 -13.98 -5.62 14.58
C GLY A 88 -14.13 -5.26 13.10
N HIS A 89 -15.20 -4.57 12.74
CA HIS A 89 -15.42 -4.08 11.37
C HIS A 89 -14.35 -3.08 10.95
N ALA A 90 -14.00 -2.10 11.79
CA ALA A 90 -12.93 -1.16 11.50
C ALA A 90 -11.57 -1.87 11.30
N ALA A 91 -11.29 -2.90 12.10
CA ALA A 91 -10.08 -3.71 11.94
C ALA A 91 -10.07 -4.52 10.63
N SER A 92 -11.22 -5.01 10.16
CA SER A 92 -11.32 -5.68 8.86
C SER A 92 -11.11 -4.72 7.69
N GLU A 93 -11.66 -3.50 7.77
CA GLU A 93 -11.45 -2.45 6.76
C GLU A 93 -9.98 -2.03 6.67
N ILE A 94 -9.28 -1.89 7.81
CA ILE A 94 -7.83 -1.64 7.77
C ILE A 94 -7.09 -2.81 7.11
N SER A 95 -7.51 -4.05 7.32
CA SER A 95 -6.88 -5.20 6.65
C SER A 95 -7.07 -5.14 5.13
N LEU A 96 -8.24 -4.72 4.66
CA LEU A 96 -8.50 -4.48 3.23
C LEU A 96 -7.61 -3.35 2.70
N LEU A 97 -7.58 -2.20 3.38
CA LEU A 97 -6.75 -1.06 3.00
C LEU A 97 -5.26 -1.43 2.93
N ARG A 98 -4.75 -2.21 3.88
CA ARG A 98 -3.37 -2.71 3.88
C ARG A 98 -3.09 -3.56 2.63
N ARG A 99 -4.02 -4.45 2.25
CA ARG A 99 -3.90 -5.27 1.03
C ARG A 99 -3.87 -4.42 -0.23
N GLU A 100 -4.76 -3.43 -0.32
CA GLU A 100 -4.82 -2.50 -1.46
C GLU A 100 -3.53 -1.68 -1.61
N GLN A 101 -2.96 -1.18 -0.51
CA GLN A 101 -1.71 -0.43 -0.54
C GLN A 101 -0.49 -1.27 -0.95
N MET A 102 -0.56 -2.60 -0.77
CA MET A 102 0.47 -3.53 -1.22
C MET A 102 0.35 -3.90 -2.70
N LYS A 103 -0.84 -3.78 -3.29
CA LYS A 103 -1.11 -4.10 -4.70
C LYS A 103 -0.06 -3.54 -5.67
N PRO A 104 0.36 -2.25 -5.61
CA PRO A 104 1.35 -1.73 -6.55
C PRO A 104 2.80 -2.21 -6.30
N ALA A 105 3.06 -3.05 -5.28
CA ALA A 105 4.37 -3.70 -5.08
C ALA A 105 4.37 -5.13 -5.62
N LEU A 106 3.20 -5.68 -5.94
CA LEU A 106 3.04 -7.00 -6.52
C LEU A 106 2.98 -6.91 -8.05
N LYS A 107 3.38 -7.99 -8.72
CA LYS A 107 3.19 -8.11 -10.17
C LYS A 107 1.68 -8.09 -10.50
N PRO A 108 1.28 -7.57 -11.68
CA PRO A 108 -0.12 -7.51 -12.09
C PRO A 108 -0.86 -8.85 -11.99
N GLU A 109 -0.19 -9.95 -12.31
CA GLU A 109 -0.71 -11.32 -12.19
C GLU A 109 -1.20 -11.69 -10.77
N PHE A 110 -0.67 -11.06 -9.72
CA PHE A 110 -1.03 -11.32 -8.33
C PHE A 110 -1.98 -10.28 -7.73
N HIS A 111 -2.46 -9.31 -8.51
CA HIS A 111 -3.32 -8.25 -8.02
C HIS A 111 -4.64 -8.76 -7.44
N ALA A 112 -5.12 -9.92 -7.92
CA ALA A 112 -6.31 -10.58 -7.38
C ALA A 112 -6.14 -11.01 -5.90
N LEU A 113 -4.92 -11.28 -5.44
CA LEU A 113 -4.65 -11.61 -4.02
C LEU A 113 -4.92 -10.42 -3.07
N CYS A 114 -4.92 -9.20 -3.60
CA CYS A 114 -5.22 -8.00 -2.82
C CYS A 114 -6.72 -7.72 -2.72
N SER A 115 -7.57 -8.44 -3.46
CA SER A 115 -9.02 -8.26 -3.45
C SER A 115 -9.66 -8.84 -2.17
N SER A 116 -10.86 -8.35 -1.82
CA SER A 116 -11.56 -8.74 -0.58
C SER A 116 -11.91 -10.23 -0.49
N GLU A 117 -11.97 -10.93 -1.62
CA GLU A 117 -12.26 -12.37 -1.74
C GLU A 117 -11.24 -13.28 -1.03
N THR A 118 -10.03 -12.78 -0.78
CA THR A 118 -9.03 -13.54 -0.03
C THR A 118 -9.43 -13.57 1.45
N LYS A 119 -9.83 -14.77 1.94
CA LYS A 119 -10.12 -14.99 3.37
C LYS A 119 -8.91 -14.57 4.21
N ALA A 120 -9.04 -13.47 4.92
CA ALA A 120 -8.02 -13.05 5.87
C ALA A 120 -7.92 -14.13 6.95
N SER A 121 -6.72 -14.63 7.22
CA SER A 121 -6.48 -15.45 8.41
C SER A 121 -6.29 -14.52 9.60
N ALA A 122 -6.60 -14.99 10.81
CA ALA A 122 -6.27 -14.31 12.04
C ALA A 122 -4.78 -13.93 12.10
N LYS A 123 -3.88 -14.74 11.53
CA LYS A 123 -2.42 -14.53 11.61
C LYS A 123 -1.83 -13.75 10.45
N PHE A 124 -2.29 -14.01 9.23
CA PHE A 124 -1.66 -13.50 8.00
C PHE A 124 -2.64 -12.80 7.08
N LEU A 125 -2.24 -11.64 6.56
CA LEU A 125 -3.05 -10.74 5.74
C LEU A 125 -3.52 -11.39 4.42
N PHE A 126 -2.67 -12.25 3.83
CA PHE A 126 -2.98 -13.02 2.63
C PHE A 126 -3.32 -14.49 2.92
N GLY A 127 -3.50 -14.85 4.20
CA GLY A 127 -3.78 -16.23 4.61
C GLY A 127 -2.52 -17.08 4.86
N GLU A 128 -2.73 -18.29 5.39
CA GLU A 128 -1.63 -19.19 5.79
C GLU A 128 -1.03 -19.98 4.62
N VAL A 129 -1.78 -20.15 3.53
CA VAL A 129 -1.40 -21.01 2.39
C VAL A 129 -1.04 -20.18 1.15
N LEU A 130 -0.26 -19.12 1.34
CA LEU A 130 0.09 -18.17 0.27
C LEU A 130 0.76 -18.87 -0.94
N ALA A 131 1.68 -19.80 -0.70
CA ALA A 131 2.36 -20.53 -1.77
C ALA A 131 1.40 -21.35 -2.66
N LYS A 132 0.30 -21.87 -2.10
CA LYS A 132 -0.75 -22.53 -2.88
C LYS A 132 -1.53 -21.50 -3.69
N GLN A 133 -1.98 -20.41 -3.07
CA GLN A 133 -2.71 -19.34 -3.76
C GLN A 133 -1.90 -18.74 -4.91
N VAL A 134 -0.60 -18.53 -4.73
CA VAL A 134 0.30 -18.04 -5.80
C VAL A 134 0.37 -19.04 -6.96
N ARG A 135 0.42 -20.35 -6.68
CA ARG A 135 0.39 -21.40 -7.72
C ARG A 135 -0.95 -21.42 -8.44
N ASP A 136 -2.05 -21.38 -7.70
CA ASP A 136 -3.41 -21.39 -8.24
C ASP A 136 -3.66 -20.16 -9.12
N VAL A 137 -3.18 -18.97 -8.71
CA VAL A 137 -3.26 -17.74 -9.50
C VAL A 137 -2.44 -17.84 -10.79
N LYS A 138 -1.22 -18.40 -10.73
CA LYS A 138 -0.42 -18.64 -11.94
C LYS A 138 -1.11 -19.60 -12.90
N GLU A 139 -1.70 -20.68 -12.39
CA GLU A 139 -2.42 -21.64 -13.19
C GLU A 139 -3.67 -21.02 -13.82
N THR A 140 -4.44 -20.27 -13.04
CA THR A 140 -5.61 -19.53 -13.51
C THR A 140 -5.23 -18.52 -14.59
N HIS A 141 -4.10 -17.80 -14.42
CA HIS A 141 -3.60 -16.89 -15.45
C HIS A 141 -3.14 -17.64 -16.70
N ARG A 142 -2.47 -18.79 -16.57
CA ARG A 142 -2.08 -19.64 -17.70
C ARG A 142 -3.30 -20.11 -18.48
N ILE A 143 -4.30 -20.65 -17.79
CA ILE A 143 -5.58 -21.07 -18.39
C ILE A 143 -6.23 -19.87 -19.04
N GLY A 144 -6.38 -18.74 -18.34
CA GLY A 144 -6.98 -17.51 -18.85
C GLY A 144 -6.29 -16.96 -20.11
N ASN A 145 -4.97 -17.07 -20.21
CA ASN A 145 -4.25 -16.72 -21.45
C ASN A 145 -4.46 -17.73 -22.58
N THR A 146 -4.72 -18.99 -22.24
CA THR A 146 -4.90 -20.09 -23.19
C THR A 146 -6.35 -20.16 -23.72
N VAL A 147 -7.34 -19.92 -22.85
CA VAL A 147 -8.77 -19.96 -23.16
C VAL A 147 -9.36 -18.59 -23.45
N GLY A 148 -8.71 -17.52 -22.99
CA GLY A 148 -9.13 -16.15 -23.24
C GLY A 148 -8.90 -15.79 -24.71
N SER A 149 -9.91 -15.21 -25.35
CA SER A 149 -9.79 -14.70 -26.71
C SER A 149 -8.72 -13.61 -26.74
N SER A 150 -7.63 -13.84 -27.47
CA SER A 150 -6.58 -12.84 -27.69
C SER A 150 -7.08 -11.76 -28.67
N ASN A 151 -8.09 -10.98 -28.28
CA ASN A 151 -8.56 -9.84 -29.05
C ASN A 151 -8.01 -8.56 -28.41
N GLY A 152 -6.97 -8.00 -29.02
CA GLY A 152 -6.57 -6.64 -28.68
C GLY A 152 -5.14 -6.19 -28.96
N HIS A 153 -4.31 -6.94 -29.68
CA HIS A 153 -3.21 -6.28 -30.41
C HIS A 153 -3.81 -5.54 -31.61
N SER A 154 -4.44 -4.39 -31.34
CA SER A 154 -4.58 -3.35 -32.35
C SER A 154 -3.16 -2.85 -32.65
N ARG A 155 -2.50 -3.59 -33.54
CA ARG A 155 -1.26 -3.20 -34.20
C ARG A 155 -1.49 -1.82 -34.79
N GLY A 156 -0.58 -0.92 -34.47
CA GLY A 156 -0.69 0.51 -34.74
C GLY A 156 -1.21 0.82 -36.14
N TYR A 157 -2.13 1.78 -36.18
CA TYR A 157 -2.40 2.55 -37.38
C TYR A 157 -1.06 3.14 -37.84
N ARG A 158 -0.40 2.49 -38.80
CA ARG A 158 0.63 3.13 -39.61
C ARG A 158 -0.06 4.28 -40.30
N ARG A 159 0.20 5.50 -39.84
CA ARG A 159 -0.18 6.71 -40.55
C ARG A 159 0.75 6.76 -41.77
N ASP A 160 0.25 6.31 -42.91
CA ASP A 160 0.95 6.38 -44.18
C ASP A 160 1.31 7.85 -44.46
N SER A 161 2.61 8.11 -44.47
CA SER A 161 3.24 9.41 -44.68
C SER A 161 3.56 9.59 -46.16
N TRP A 162 2.55 9.63 -47.04
CA TRP A 162 2.77 9.93 -48.46
C TRP A 162 1.58 10.65 -49.07
N SER A 163 1.55 11.98 -48.96
CA SER A 163 1.07 12.91 -50.01
C SER A 163 0.77 14.30 -49.45
N ALA A 164 1.73 15.22 -49.52
CA ALA A 164 1.47 16.65 -49.76
C ALA A 164 2.79 17.37 -50.04
N LYS A 165 3.37 17.11 -51.21
CA LYS A 165 4.28 18.08 -51.83
C LYS A 165 3.39 19.07 -52.59
N ARG A 166 3.23 20.28 -52.06
CA ARG A 166 2.98 21.49 -52.87
C ARG A 166 3.77 22.64 -52.27
N GLU A 167 4.82 23.00 -53.00
CA GLU A 167 5.54 24.26 -52.91
C GLU A 167 4.56 25.42 -53.12
N THR A 168 4.74 26.54 -52.39
CA THR A 168 5.23 27.81 -52.97
C THR A 168 5.12 29.01 -52.00
N HIS A 169 6.22 29.76 -51.95
CA HIS A 169 6.38 31.21 -51.72
C HIS A 169 6.01 31.90 -50.38
N ASN A 170 7.08 32.30 -49.68
CA ASN A 170 7.36 33.59 -49.05
C ASN A 170 6.22 34.40 -48.42
N LYS A 171 6.29 34.60 -47.10
CA LYS A 171 6.27 35.94 -46.47
C LYS A 171 6.73 35.91 -45.01
N SER A 172 7.80 36.67 -44.76
CA SER A 172 8.15 37.41 -43.54
C SER A 172 7.16 37.38 -42.36
N GLY A 173 7.64 37.07 -41.16
CA GLY A 173 6.88 37.32 -39.93
C GLY A 173 7.40 36.57 -38.69
N SER A 174 8.55 37.01 -38.18
CA SER A 174 9.11 36.56 -36.90
C SER A 174 8.16 36.86 -35.74
N HIS A 175 7.43 35.86 -35.21
CA HIS A 175 6.93 35.83 -33.82
C HIS A 175 6.79 34.38 -33.34
N SER A 176 7.90 33.80 -32.88
CA SER A 176 7.87 32.54 -32.12
C SER A 176 7.25 32.81 -30.75
N ARG A 177 5.99 32.41 -30.54
CA ARG A 177 5.38 32.35 -29.21
C ARG A 177 5.92 31.10 -28.47
N PRO A 178 6.48 31.22 -27.26
CA PRO A 178 6.89 30.05 -26.50
C PRO A 178 5.66 29.34 -25.91
N PRO A 179 5.71 28.01 -25.72
CA PRO A 179 4.67 27.28 -25.01
C PRO A 179 4.57 27.72 -23.54
N PHE A 180 3.34 27.83 -23.05
CA PHE A 180 2.90 28.39 -21.76
C PHE A 180 3.43 27.67 -20.49
N LEU A 181 4.23 26.61 -20.62
CA LEU A 181 4.80 25.90 -19.47
C LEU A 181 6.30 25.74 -19.65
N GLY A 182 7.03 26.79 -19.26
CA GLY A 182 8.47 26.85 -19.28
C GLY A 182 9.14 25.77 -18.43
N LYS A 183 10.11 25.08 -19.03
CA LYS A 183 11.29 24.56 -18.32
C LYS A 183 12.52 25.08 -19.05
N GLY A 184 13.04 26.20 -18.58
CA GLY A 184 14.28 26.78 -19.08
C GLY A 184 15.46 25.86 -18.78
N THR A 185 16.01 25.23 -19.81
CA THR A 185 17.38 24.75 -19.80
C THR A 185 18.30 25.97 -19.93
N ARG A 186 18.96 26.33 -18.83
CA ARG A 186 20.00 27.37 -18.79
C ARG A 186 21.15 27.01 -19.76
N PRO A 187 21.57 27.90 -20.66
CA PRO A 187 22.80 27.72 -21.42
C PRO A 187 24.03 27.98 -20.55
N ASN A 188 25.00 27.12 -20.77
CA ASN A 188 26.35 27.07 -20.21
C ASN A 188 27.13 28.37 -20.44
N SER A 189 27.54 29.05 -19.36
CA SER A 189 28.54 30.13 -19.41
C SER A 189 29.42 30.13 -18.17
N ARG A 190 30.36 29.17 -18.10
CA ARG A 190 31.58 29.34 -17.32
C ARG A 190 32.78 29.24 -18.24
N LYS A 191 33.30 30.42 -18.61
CA LYS A 191 34.59 30.61 -19.28
C LYS A 191 35.66 29.81 -18.51
N LYS A 192 36.32 28.87 -19.21
CA LYS A 192 37.54 28.21 -18.73
C LYS A 192 38.68 29.24 -18.79
N VAL A 193 39.33 29.49 -17.66
CA VAL A 193 40.66 30.11 -17.61
C VAL A 193 41.68 28.98 -17.85
N PRO A 194 42.67 29.12 -18.75
CA PRO A 194 43.70 28.10 -18.93
C PRO A 194 44.69 28.17 -17.76
N TYR A 195 44.85 27.06 -17.04
CA TYR A 195 45.96 26.87 -16.11
C TYR A 195 47.15 26.29 -16.88
N GLN A 196 48.21 27.08 -17.05
CA GLN A 196 49.49 26.63 -17.60
C GLN A 196 50.24 25.77 -16.57
N LYS A 197 50.82 24.66 -17.04
CA LYS A 197 51.57 23.68 -16.26
C LYS A 197 53.03 23.68 -16.74
N SER A 198 53.97 24.12 -15.91
CA SER A 198 55.41 23.82 -15.96
C SER A 198 56.09 24.51 -14.77
N GLY A 199 56.92 23.93 -13.94
CA GLY A 199 57.50 22.60 -13.83
C GLY A 199 58.25 22.53 -12.48
N ASN A 200 58.49 21.33 -11.96
CA ASN A 200 59.46 21.09 -10.89
C ASN A 200 60.88 21.06 -11.52
N PRO A 201 61.99 21.30 -10.80
CA PRO A 201 62.37 20.45 -9.66
C PRO A 201 63.22 21.07 -8.52
N ALA A 202 63.35 20.27 -7.46
CA ALA A 202 64.53 20.08 -6.60
C ALA A 202 64.98 21.19 -5.62
N GLY A 203 65.04 20.81 -4.34
CA GLY A 203 66.35 20.73 -3.69
C GLY A 203 66.50 21.36 -2.30
N LYS A 204 66.67 20.45 -1.33
CA LYS A 204 67.73 20.43 -0.30
C LYS A 204 67.57 21.26 1.01
N LYS A 205 67.70 20.44 2.06
CA LYS A 205 68.23 20.64 3.42
C LYS A 205 67.28 21.23 4.46
#